data_AF-A0A1F5P205-F1
#
_entry.id   AF-A0A1F5P205-F1
#
_cell.length_a   1.000
_cell.length_b   1.000
_cell.length_c   1.000
_cell.angle_alpha   90.00
_cell.angle_beta   90.00
_cell.angle_gamma   90.00
#
_symmetry.space_group_name_H-M   'P 1'
#
loop_
_entity.id
_entity.type
_entity.pdbx_description
1 polymer ?
#
loop_
_entity_poly.entity_id
_entity_poly.type
_entity_poly.pdbx_seq_one_letter_code
_entity_poly.pdbx_strand_id
1 'polypeptide(L)'
;MKIRGIVKKNLGRGKDLGFPTANIEVPVSVEDGLYLAMTNSKFQISKTEKFPSLAFVGAAETFGEKEKKLEVYILDFNRDLYGKEIEVQLLEKLRKNIKFNSQEELVSQMKDDEKAARKFFKTYGRTE
;
A
#
# COMPACT_ATOMS: atom_id res chain seq x y z
N MET A 1 -5.25 -12.07 -3.21
CA MET A 1 -3.89 -12.68 -3.17
C MET A 1 -3.19 -12.27 -1.87
N LYS A 2 -2.32 -13.09 -1.28
CA LYS A 2 -1.52 -12.72 -0.09
C LYS A 2 -0.04 -12.67 -0.44
N ILE A 3 0.64 -11.61 -0.01
CA ILE A 3 2.06 -11.37 -0.23
C ILE A 3 2.71 -11.12 1.13
N ARG A 4 3.85 -11.76 1.41
CA ARG A 4 4.61 -11.55 2.64
C ARG A 4 5.97 -11.00 2.31
N GLY A 5 6.48 -10.12 3.16
CA GLY A 5 7.82 -9.60 2.98
C GLY A 5 8.29 -8.77 4.16
N ILE A 6 9.60 -8.60 4.23
CA ILE A 6 10.25 -7.69 5.17
C ILE A 6 10.15 -6.27 4.64
N VAL A 7 9.67 -5.35 5.47
CA VAL A 7 9.57 -3.94 5.10
C VAL A 7 10.97 -3.35 4.95
N LYS A 8 11.29 -2.95 3.72
CA LYS A 8 12.56 -2.32 3.36
C LYS A 8 12.44 -0.80 3.47
N LYS A 9 13.55 -0.17 3.86
CA LYS A 9 13.68 1.29 3.83
C LYS A 9 13.89 1.72 2.38
N ASN A 10 13.04 2.59 1.88
CA ASN A 10 13.23 3.29 0.61
C ASN A 10 13.52 4.77 0.88
N LEU A 11 13.53 5.58 -0.17
CA LEU A 11 13.85 7.02 -0.11
C LEU A 11 12.90 7.85 0.76
N GLY A 12 11.86 7.24 1.34
CA GLY A 12 10.96 7.90 2.28
C GLY A 12 10.05 8.95 1.65
N ARG A 13 10.01 9.07 0.33
CA ARG A 13 9.31 10.14 -0.39
C ARG A 13 7.82 10.19 -0.11
N GLY A 14 7.15 9.05 0.02
CA GLY A 14 5.74 9.01 0.43
C GLY A 14 5.51 9.71 1.77
N LYS A 15 6.45 9.61 2.72
CA LYS A 15 6.39 10.28 4.01
C LYS A 15 6.40 11.80 3.89
N ASP A 16 7.24 12.37 3.00
CA ASP A 16 7.26 13.81 2.70
C ASP A 16 5.94 14.30 2.07
N LEU A 17 5.21 13.42 1.38
CA LEU A 17 3.89 13.71 0.81
C LEU A 17 2.72 13.51 1.80
N GLY A 18 2.99 13.06 3.02
CA GLY A 18 1.97 12.69 4.01
C GLY A 18 1.39 11.28 3.86
N PHE A 19 1.96 10.46 2.98
CA PHE A 19 1.55 9.07 2.69
C PHE A 19 2.71 8.09 2.93
N PRO A 20 3.07 7.79 4.19
CA PRO A 20 4.15 6.85 4.49
C PRO A 20 3.83 5.44 3.96
N THR A 21 4.69 4.92 3.07
CA THR A 21 4.53 3.59 2.47
C THR A 21 5.53 2.57 3.03
N ALA A 22 5.03 1.40 3.43
CA ALA A 22 5.85 0.23 3.68
C ALA A 22 6.17 -0.45 2.35
N ASN A 23 7.44 -0.70 2.09
CA ASN A 23 7.89 -1.27 0.82
C ASN A 23 8.28 -2.74 1.02
N ILE A 24 7.68 -3.65 0.26
CA ILE A 24 8.04 -5.07 0.24
C ILE A 24 8.23 -5.57 -1.20
N GLU A 25 8.94 -6.68 -1.35
CA GLU A 25 9.11 -7.33 -2.65
C GLU A 25 7.80 -7.95 -3.12
N VAL A 26 7.61 -7.94 -4.44
CA VAL A 26 6.39 -8.44 -5.08
C VAL A 26 6.76 -9.36 -6.24
N PRO A 27 6.08 -10.51 -6.38
CA PRO A 27 6.30 -11.35 -7.54
C PRO A 27 5.88 -10.63 -8.82
N VAL A 28 6.63 -10.87 -9.90
CA VAL A 28 6.40 -10.26 -11.22
C VAL A 28 5.02 -10.56 -11.82
N SER A 29 4.38 -11.64 -11.37
CA SER A 29 3.07 -12.10 -11.84
C SER A 29 1.89 -11.24 -11.37
N VAL A 30 2.07 -10.37 -10.37
CA VAL A 30 1.01 -9.47 -9.91
C VAL A 30 0.89 -8.33 -10.90
N GLU A 31 -0.30 -8.04 -11.42
CA GLU A 31 -0.47 -6.91 -12.34
C GLU A 31 -0.18 -5.56 -11.68
N ASP A 32 0.29 -4.59 -12.47
CA ASP A 32 0.52 -3.23 -11.97
C ASP A 32 -0.79 -2.48 -11.71
N GLY A 33 -0.79 -1.67 -10.67
CA GLY A 33 -1.92 -0.81 -10.31
C GLY A 33 -2.02 -0.57 -8.81
N LEU A 34 -3.08 0.13 -8.43
CA LEU A 34 -3.42 0.38 -7.05
C LEU A 34 -4.52 -0.57 -6.60
N TYR A 35 -4.33 -1.19 -5.45
CA TYR A 35 -5.23 -2.19 -4.89
C TYR A 35 -5.73 -1.74 -3.52
N LEU A 36 -7.00 -2.06 -3.25
CA LEU A 36 -7.52 -2.15 -1.89
C LEU A 36 -6.90 -3.41 -1.25
N ALA A 37 -6.36 -3.26 -0.05
CA ALA A 37 -5.64 -4.33 0.62
C ALA A 37 -5.89 -4.35 2.13
N MET A 38 -5.68 -5.51 2.74
CA MET A 38 -5.58 -5.66 4.19
C MET A 38 -4.14 -5.98 4.56
N THR A 39 -3.56 -5.21 5.47
CA THR A 39 -2.21 -5.45 5.98
C THR A 39 -2.28 -6.05 7.37
N ASN A 40 -1.65 -7.19 7.53
CA ASN A 40 -1.51 -7.90 8.78
C ASN A 40 -0.05 -7.79 9.21
N SER A 41 0.18 -7.49 10.47
CA SER A 41 1.51 -7.68 11.06
C SER A 41 1.37 -8.30 12.43
N LYS A 42 2.34 -9.15 12.77
CA LYS A 42 2.49 -9.66 14.13
C LYS A 42 3.16 -8.57 14.97
N PHE A 43 2.44 -7.49 15.26
CA PHE A 43 2.93 -6.44 16.16
C PHE A 43 2.98 -6.89 17.61
N GLN A 44 2.14 -7.88 17.98
CA GLN A 44 2.06 -8.41 19.33
C GLN A 44 1.91 -9.93 19.31
N ILE A 45 2.46 -10.56 20.36
CA ILE A 45 2.61 -12.01 20.55
C ILE A 45 1.24 -12.75 20.61
N SER A 46 0.12 -12.04 20.79
CA SER A 46 -1.18 -12.67 21.06
C SER A 46 -2.33 -12.32 20.10
N LYS A 47 -2.17 -11.38 19.15
CA LYS A 47 -3.23 -11.10 18.15
C LYS A 47 -2.67 -10.50 16.86
N THR A 48 -3.07 -11.08 15.73
CA THR A 48 -2.81 -10.50 14.41
C THR A 48 -3.75 -9.30 14.23
N GLU A 49 -3.21 -8.09 14.36
CA GLU A 49 -3.94 -6.87 14.02
C GLU A 49 -4.04 -6.76 12.49
N LYS A 50 -5.25 -6.51 11.97
CA LYS A 50 -5.51 -6.29 10.55
C LYS A 50 -5.84 -4.82 10.31
N PHE A 51 -5.14 -4.20 9.37
CA PHE A 51 -5.31 -2.80 9.04
C PHE A 51 -5.77 -2.65 7.58
N PRO A 52 -6.80 -1.82 7.31
CA PRO A 52 -7.09 -1.36 5.96
C PRO A 52 -5.86 -0.69 5.34
N SER A 53 -5.62 -0.94 4.07
CA SER A 53 -4.45 -0.41 3.36
C SER A 53 -4.72 -0.21 1.87
N LEU A 54 -3.94 0.69 1.28
CA LEU A 54 -3.78 0.84 -0.16
C LEU A 54 -2.44 0.24 -0.56
N ALA A 55 -2.43 -0.59 -1.58
CA ALA A 55 -1.27 -1.32 -2.04
C ALA A 55 -1.00 -1.00 -3.51
N PHE A 56 0.05 -0.22 -3.77
CA PHE A 56 0.52 0.05 -5.12
C PHE A 56 1.50 -1.05 -5.54
N VAL A 57 1.19 -1.70 -6.65
CA VAL A 57 2.06 -2.65 -7.33
C VAL A 57 2.56 -1.98 -8.58
N GLY A 58 3.87 -1.83 -8.70
CA GLY A 58 4.48 -1.26 -9.90
C GLY A 58 5.91 -0.84 -9.68
N ALA A 59 6.52 -0.34 -10.74
CA ALA A 59 7.74 0.43 -10.63
C ALA A 59 7.37 1.90 -10.46
N ALA A 60 8.09 2.64 -9.62
CA ALA A 60 7.93 4.07 -9.49
C ALA A 60 8.53 4.78 -10.72
N GLU A 61 7.88 4.62 -11.88
CA GLU A 61 8.36 5.13 -13.17
C GLU A 61 8.53 6.65 -13.16
N THR A 62 7.65 7.37 -12.45
CA THR A 62 7.75 8.81 -12.21
C THR A 62 9.09 9.22 -11.58
N PHE A 63 9.79 8.28 -10.94
CA PHE A 63 11.08 8.49 -10.28
C PHE A 63 12.23 7.66 -10.89
N GLY A 64 12.02 7.04 -12.06
CA GLY A 64 13.07 6.29 -12.77
C GLY A 64 13.42 4.93 -12.18
N GLU A 65 12.60 4.38 -11.27
CA GLU A 65 12.80 3.03 -10.74
C GLU A 65 12.39 1.99 -11.78
N LYS A 66 13.20 0.93 -11.92
CA LYS A 66 12.95 -0.19 -12.86
C LYS A 66 12.40 -1.43 -12.16
N GLU A 67 12.62 -1.56 -10.86
CA GLU A 67 12.20 -2.71 -10.09
C GLU A 67 10.75 -2.54 -9.64
N LYS A 68 9.96 -3.59 -9.89
CA LYS A 68 8.59 -3.69 -9.43
C LYS A 68 8.58 -3.90 -7.92
N LYS A 69 7.84 -3.06 -7.21
CA LYS A 69 7.71 -3.09 -5.75
C LYS A 69 6.25 -3.10 -5.35
N LEU A 70 6.00 -3.54 -4.12
CA LEU A 70 4.72 -3.38 -3.45
C LEU A 70 4.88 -2.30 -2.38
N GLU A 71 4.27 -1.14 -2.64
CA GLU A 71 4.21 -0.02 -1.71
C GLU A 71 2.86 -0.02 -1.01
N VAL A 72 2.88 -0.07 0.31
CA VAL A 72 1.69 -0.25 1.13
C VAL A 72 1.51 0.95 2.03
N TYR A 73 0.47 1.73 1.75
CA TYR A 73 0.00 2.79 2.62
C TYR A 73 -1.07 2.21 3.56
N ILE A 74 -0.74 2.08 4.84
CA ILE A 74 -1.65 1.53 5.85
C ILE A 74 -2.46 2.68 6.43
N LEU A 75 -3.79 2.58 6.36
CA LEU A 75 -4.69 3.63 6.83
C LEU A 75 -4.62 3.72 8.36
N ASP A 76 -4.60 4.96 8.86
CA ASP A 76 -4.62 5.28 10.29
C ASP A 76 -3.48 4.61 11.09
N PHE A 77 -2.34 4.38 10.45
CA PHE A 77 -1.17 3.71 11.03
C PHE A 77 0.02 4.64 11.15
N ASN A 78 0.64 4.68 12.34
CA ASN A 78 1.72 5.62 12.67
C ASN A 78 2.96 4.97 13.32
N ARG A 79 3.10 3.64 13.25
CA ARG A 79 4.23 2.93 13.88
C ARG A 79 5.33 2.63 12.87
N ASP A 80 6.53 2.35 13.36
CA ASP A 80 7.65 1.94 12.53
C ASP A 80 7.58 0.44 12.19
N LEU A 81 7.78 0.15 10.90
CA LEU A 81 7.72 -1.19 10.32
C LEU A 81 9.05 -1.70 9.78
N TYR A 82 10.10 -0.90 9.76
CA TYR A 82 11.33 -1.29 9.09
C TYR A 82 11.92 -2.55 9.72
N GLY A 83 12.31 -3.50 8.86
CA GLY A 83 12.84 -4.79 9.29
C GLY A 83 11.80 -5.76 9.84
N LYS A 84 10.51 -5.39 9.92
CA LYS A 84 9.43 -6.28 10.33
C LYS A 84 8.82 -6.99 9.13
N GLU A 85 8.39 -8.23 9.36
CA GLU A 85 7.58 -8.96 8.40
C GLU A 85 6.12 -8.48 8.45
N ILE A 86 5.56 -8.20 7.28
CA ILE A 86 4.13 -7.94 7.10
C ILE A 86 3.54 -8.90 6.07
N GLU A 87 2.24 -9.19 6.21
CA GLU A 87 1.45 -9.87 5.20
C GLU A 87 0.43 -8.88 4.62
N VAL A 88 0.40 -8.75 3.30
CA VAL A 88 -0.47 -7.85 2.57
C VAL A 88 -1.41 -8.71 1.74
N GLN A 89 -2.70 -8.61 2.02
CA GLN A 89 -3.75 -9.28 1.28
C GLN A 89 -4.37 -8.30 0.28
N LEU A 90 -4.06 -8.45 -1.00
CA LEU A 90 -4.72 -7.73 -2.09
C LEU A 90 -6.17 -8.23 -2.23
N LEU A 91 -7.12 -7.30 -2.17
CA LEU A 91 -8.56 -7.56 -2.24
C LEU A 91 -9.11 -7.28 -3.62
N GLU A 92 -9.04 -6.02 -4.05
CA GLU A 92 -9.63 -5.54 -5.29
C GLU A 92 -8.71 -4.50 -5.93
N LYS A 93 -8.61 -4.49 -7.25
CA LYS A 93 -7.87 -3.47 -7.99
C LYS A 93 -8.71 -2.19 -8.05
N LEU A 94 -8.28 -1.15 -7.36
CA LEU A 94 -8.94 0.15 -7.34
C LEU A 94 -8.75 0.89 -8.66
N ARG A 95 -7.54 0.84 -9.22
CA ARG A 95 -7.21 1.45 -10.52
C ARG A 95 -5.95 0.88 -11.14
N LYS A 96 -5.76 1.13 -12.43
CA LYS A 96 -4.50 0.88 -13.14
C LYS A 96 -3.41 1.86 -12.67
N ASN A 97 -2.16 1.57 -13.02
CA ASN A 97 -1.05 2.50 -12.83
C ASN A 97 -1.32 3.79 -13.63
N ILE A 98 -1.00 4.95 -13.04
CA ILE A 98 -1.19 6.27 -13.66
C ILE A 98 0.15 6.99 -13.56
N LYS A 99 0.63 7.50 -14.69
CA LYS A 99 1.78 8.41 -14.71
C LYS A 99 1.27 9.82 -14.47
N PHE A 100 1.83 10.49 -13.46
CA PHE A 100 1.53 11.89 -13.13
C PHE A 100 2.60 12.81 -13.71
N ASN A 101 2.19 14.01 -14.14
CA ASN A 101 3.12 15.01 -14.68
C ASN A 101 3.64 15.96 -13.59
N SER A 102 3.06 15.90 -12.39
CA SER A 102 3.46 16.73 -11.25
C SER A 102 3.17 16.05 -9.92
N GLN A 103 3.92 16.45 -8.88
CA GLN A 103 3.72 15.96 -7.50
C GLN A 103 2.32 16.33 -6.97
N GLU A 104 1.79 17.49 -7.35
CA GLU A 104 0.45 17.93 -6.95
C GLU A 104 -0.65 17.02 -7.51
N GLU A 105 -0.54 16.60 -8.77
CA GLU A 105 -1.47 15.63 -9.38
C GLU A 105 -1.43 14.29 -8.66
N LEU A 106 -0.23 13.79 -8.34
CA LEU A 106 -0.04 12.56 -7.58
C LEU A 106 -0.74 12.65 -6.21
N VAL A 107 -0.48 13.72 -5.45
CA VAL A 107 -1.07 13.92 -4.13
C VAL A 107 -2.59 14.05 -4.21
N SER A 108 -3.11 14.75 -5.22
CA SER A 108 -4.57 14.85 -5.42
C SER A 108 -5.17 13.47 -5.64
N GLN A 109 -4.58 12.67 -6.55
CA GLN A 109 -5.06 11.32 -6.82
C GLN A 109 -4.98 10.41 -5.58
N MET A 110 -3.88 10.47 -4.83
CA MET A 110 -3.72 9.69 -3.59
C MET A 110 -4.78 10.02 -2.54
N LYS A 111 -5.21 11.29 -2.44
CA LYS A 111 -6.32 11.69 -1.56
C LYS A 111 -7.65 11.09 -2.01
N ASP A 112 -7.93 11.07 -3.30
CA ASP A 112 -9.15 10.46 -3.82
C ASP A 112 -9.12 8.93 -3.70
N ASP A 113 -7.95 8.32 -3.89
CA ASP A 113 -7.72 6.91 -3.64
C ASP A 113 -7.98 6.55 -2.16
N GLU A 114 -7.50 7.36 -1.21
CA GLU A 114 -7.77 7.18 0.22
C GLU A 114 -9.27 7.29 0.54
N LYS A 115 -9.96 8.30 -0.02
CA LYS A 115 -11.43 8.44 0.17
C LYS A 115 -12.18 7.21 -0.34
N ALA A 116 -11.80 6.70 -1.51
CA ALA A 116 -12.41 5.51 -2.09
C ALA A 116 -12.16 4.28 -1.21
N ALA A 117 -10.93 4.10 -0.72
CA ALA A 117 -10.60 3.04 0.22
C ALA A 117 -11.42 3.14 1.51
N ARG A 118 -11.49 4.32 2.13
CA ARG A 118 -12.31 4.54 3.33
C ARG A 118 -13.79 4.24 3.09
N LYS A 119 -14.33 4.58 1.91
CA LYS A 119 -15.70 4.24 1.53
C LYS A 119 -15.89 2.73 1.43
N PHE A 120 -14.99 2.02 0.77
CA PHE A 120 -15.03 0.56 0.67
C PHE A 120 -14.95 -0.12 2.04
N PHE A 121 -14.00 0.30 2.88
CA PHE A 121 -13.79 -0.30 4.20
C PHE A 121 -14.87 0.02 5.25
N LYS A 122 -15.74 1.01 5.01
CA LYS A 122 -16.95 1.22 5.85
C LYS A 122 -17.97 0.09 5.76
N THR A 123 -18.02 -0.61 4.63
CA THR A 123 -18.95 -1.72 4.38
C THR A 123 -18.24 -3.07 4.28
N TYR A 124 -16.91 -3.07 4.19
CA TYR A 124 -16.10 -4.28 4.14
C TYR A 124 -16.26 -5.12 5.42
N GLY A 125 -16.67 -6.37 5.27
CA GLY A 125 -16.94 -7.28 6.40
C GLY A 125 -18.31 -7.11 7.06
N ARG A 126 -19.21 -6.27 6.51
CA ARG A 126 -20.63 -6.20 6.91
C ARG A 126 -21.55 -7.09 6.08
N THR A 127 -21.01 -7.81 5.11
CA THR A 127 -21.71 -8.90 4.43
C THR A 127 -21.43 -10.20 5.17
N GLU A 128 -22.25 -10.45 6.20
CA GLU A 128 -22.64 -11.79 6.64
C GLU A 128 -24.13 -11.96 6.35
#